data_AF-A0A2G1WTP0-F1
#
_entry.id   AF-A0A2G1WTP0-F1
#
_cell.length_a   1.000
_cell.length_b   1.000
_cell.length_c   1.000
_cell.angle_alpha   90.00
_cell.angle_beta   90.00
_cell.angle_gamma   90.00
#
_symmetry.space_group_name_H-M   'P 1'
#
loop_
_entity.id
_entity.type
_entity.pdbx_description
1 polymer ?
#
loop_
_entity_poly.entity_id
_entity_poly.type
_entity_poly.pdbx_seq_one_letter_code
_entity_poly.pdbx_strand_id
1 'polypeptide(L)'
;MERRSFLSVGGAAVLALAAGRSSTAEGAGGPAAAVEAYYRRASASEDAEAFAADVPALAHPVSPLSTLAEDVPMAFDTTVRQELADAAVVEENVSADRIRSISGFLSASLTDEELESIAAENAVVSATVVGGDGGEFERRWLVATDDGEWGVVWPGEPEGPVTVVREYYRRAGEAESAAAFADDVRELSHPASPLGEVAADVPGLFDGARRQGLVEAAVVAEDVDAERVRSVSDFFAGAADDETIETVAAENAVVSVTVTDGDGDEFELEWLVATADGEWRLVWL
;
A
#
# COMPACT_ATOMS: atom_id res chain seq x y z
N MET A 1 9.12 60.46 -9.98
CA MET A 1 9.30 61.06 -8.65
C MET A 1 8.22 60.43 -7.77
N GLU A 2 8.43 59.72 -6.67
CA GLU A 2 9.55 59.38 -5.77
C GLU A 2 9.10 58.08 -5.07
N ARG A 3 9.79 56.93 -5.15
CA ARG A 3 10.88 56.43 -4.28
C ARG A 3 10.87 56.90 -2.82
N ARG A 4 10.51 55.98 -1.90
CA ARG A 4 11.16 55.61 -0.60
C ARG A 4 10.55 54.25 -0.20
N SER A 5 11.19 53.09 -0.02
CA SER A 5 12.50 52.62 0.51
C SER A 5 12.66 52.66 2.03
N PHE A 6 13.19 51.53 2.56
CA PHE A 6 13.78 51.18 3.88
C PHE A 6 12.86 50.42 4.88
N LEU A 7 13.01 49.09 5.04
CA LEU A 7 14.00 48.26 5.82
C LEU A 7 13.51 48.04 7.28
N SER A 8 13.09 46.82 7.66
CA SER A 8 13.88 45.67 8.19
C SER A 8 14.21 45.76 9.69
N VAL A 9 13.61 44.85 10.46
CA VAL A 9 14.07 44.13 11.68
C VAL A 9 13.09 42.94 11.78
N GLY A 10 13.45 41.66 11.74
CA GLY A 10 14.45 40.97 12.56
C GLY A 10 13.72 40.16 13.63
N GLY A 11 13.42 38.89 13.37
CA GLY A 11 12.77 37.97 14.32
C GLY A 11 12.95 36.53 13.88
N ALA A 12 13.90 35.85 14.51
CA ALA A 12 14.34 34.49 14.21
C ALA A 12 13.60 33.44 15.06
N ALA A 13 13.55 32.22 14.51
CA ALA A 13 13.30 30.92 15.15
C ALA A 13 11.88 30.71 15.74
N VAL A 14 11.23 29.54 15.60
CA VAL A 14 11.75 28.19 15.86
C VAL A 14 11.08 27.18 14.92
N LEU A 15 11.89 26.49 14.09
CA LEU A 15 11.57 25.16 13.57
C LEU A 15 12.23 24.14 14.50
N ALA A 16 11.42 23.36 15.21
CA ALA A 16 11.76 22.14 15.95
C ALA A 16 10.42 21.45 16.22
N LEU A 17 10.19 20.15 16.04
CA LEU A 17 11.00 18.92 16.08
C LEU A 17 10.60 18.04 14.86
N ALA A 18 11.41 17.22 14.18
CA ALA A 18 12.47 16.27 14.58
C ALA A 18 11.99 15.07 15.41
N ALA A 19 11.38 14.09 14.73
CA ALA A 19 11.35 12.66 15.07
C ALA A 19 11.12 11.88 13.75
N GLY A 20 11.98 11.01 13.25
CA GLY A 20 13.33 10.63 13.65
C GLY A 20 14.18 10.33 12.40
N ARG A 21 15.37 10.93 12.35
CA ARG A 21 16.47 10.39 11.55
C ARG A 21 17.30 9.49 12.46
N SER A 22 17.16 8.20 12.24
CA SER A 22 18.13 7.14 12.54
C SER A 22 18.36 6.51 11.18
N SER A 23 19.53 6.34 10.56
CA SER A 23 20.92 6.27 10.97
C SER A 23 21.73 6.54 9.69
N THR A 24 22.74 7.43 9.73
CA THR A 24 23.78 7.49 8.69
C THR A 24 25.07 6.94 9.28
N ALA A 25 25.21 5.61 9.23
CA ALA A 25 26.43 4.89 8.87
C ALA A 25 26.29 3.39 9.15
N GLU A 26 25.86 2.60 8.16
CA GLU A 26 26.29 1.19 8.00
C GLU A 26 25.97 0.69 6.58
N GLY A 27 27.01 0.50 5.77
CA GLY A 27 27.02 -0.32 4.56
C GLY A 27 26.35 0.23 3.30
N ALA A 28 27.04 0.15 2.16
CA ALA A 28 26.46 0.34 0.84
C ALA A 28 25.49 -0.81 0.42
N GLY A 29 24.71 -1.34 1.36
CA GLY A 29 23.96 -2.59 1.19
C GLY A 29 22.89 -2.80 2.26
N GLY A 30 22.01 -1.82 2.47
CA GLY A 30 20.78 -1.98 3.26
C GLY A 30 19.53 -2.08 2.37
N PRO A 31 18.32 -2.23 2.95
CA PRO A 31 17.09 -2.45 2.19
C PRO A 31 16.80 -1.36 1.15
N ALA A 32 16.88 -0.08 1.55
CA ALA A 32 16.67 1.04 0.63
C ALA A 32 17.75 1.09 -0.47
N ALA A 33 18.98 0.69 -0.16
CA ALA A 33 20.07 0.68 -1.13
C ALA A 33 19.86 -0.36 -2.25
N ALA A 34 19.17 -1.48 -1.98
CA ALA A 34 18.77 -2.44 -3.01
C ALA A 34 17.80 -1.80 -4.03
N VAL A 35 16.81 -1.05 -3.55
CA VAL A 35 15.85 -0.33 -4.41
C VAL A 35 16.53 0.80 -5.18
N GLU A 36 17.41 1.57 -4.52
CA GLU A 36 18.23 2.58 -5.20
C GLU A 36 19.10 1.98 -6.30
N ALA A 37 19.74 0.83 -6.05
CA ALA A 37 20.58 0.15 -7.02
C ALA A 37 19.74 -0.33 -8.22
N TYR A 38 18.52 -0.82 -7.98
CA TYR A 38 17.59 -1.23 -9.02
C TYR A 38 17.23 -0.07 -9.97
N TYR A 39 16.73 1.05 -9.45
CA TYR A 39 16.35 2.21 -10.29
C TYR A 39 17.56 2.89 -10.92
N ARG A 40 18.69 2.99 -10.19
CA ARG A 40 19.94 3.52 -10.74
C ARG A 40 20.40 2.68 -11.93
N ARG A 41 20.33 1.36 -11.85
CA ARG A 41 20.68 0.50 -12.97
C ARG A 41 19.69 0.64 -14.12
N ALA A 42 18.39 0.64 -13.84
CA ALA A 42 17.35 0.85 -14.85
C ALA A 42 17.55 2.13 -15.66
N SER A 43 17.80 3.25 -14.97
CA SER A 43 18.03 4.56 -15.60
C SER A 43 19.31 4.64 -16.42
N ALA A 44 20.30 3.80 -16.12
CA ALA A 44 21.58 3.74 -16.82
C ALA A 44 21.57 2.76 -18.00
N SER A 45 20.57 1.89 -18.09
CA SER A 45 20.40 0.93 -19.18
C SER A 45 19.90 1.63 -20.45
N GLU A 46 20.35 1.15 -21.61
CA GLU A 46 19.96 1.72 -22.90
C GLU A 46 18.48 1.42 -23.24
N ASP A 47 18.01 0.25 -22.83
CA ASP A 47 16.66 -0.25 -23.05
C ASP A 47 16.29 -1.35 -22.04
N ALA A 48 15.07 -1.86 -22.16
CA ALA A 48 14.53 -2.88 -21.26
C ALA A 48 15.27 -4.23 -21.36
N GLU A 49 15.82 -4.60 -22.52
CA GLU A 49 16.57 -5.84 -22.72
C GLU A 49 17.92 -5.77 -21.99
N ALA A 50 18.62 -4.63 -22.12
CA ALA A 50 19.85 -4.36 -21.40
C ALA A 50 19.63 -4.34 -19.89
N PHE A 51 18.53 -3.74 -19.42
CA PHE A 51 18.19 -3.76 -18.00
C PHE A 51 17.81 -5.15 -17.49
N ALA A 52 17.00 -5.89 -18.25
CA ALA A 52 16.61 -7.25 -17.90
C ALA A 52 17.83 -8.17 -17.68
N ALA A 53 18.89 -8.01 -18.48
CA ALA A 53 20.14 -8.75 -18.29
C ALA A 53 20.83 -8.47 -16.93
N ASP A 54 20.59 -7.31 -16.33
CA ASP A 54 21.14 -6.92 -15.04
C ASP A 54 20.25 -7.32 -13.85
N VAL A 55 18.95 -7.60 -14.06
CA VAL A 55 17.98 -7.93 -13.00
C VAL A 55 18.44 -9.12 -12.13
N PRO A 56 18.97 -10.23 -12.66
CA PRO A 56 19.40 -11.35 -11.82
C PRO A 56 20.52 -11.00 -10.81
N ALA A 57 21.29 -9.93 -11.07
CA ALA A 57 22.32 -9.46 -10.15
C ALA A 57 21.79 -8.47 -9.09
N LEU A 58 20.54 -8.02 -9.24
CA LEU A 58 19.87 -7.06 -8.36
C LEU A 58 18.77 -7.73 -7.53
N ALA A 59 18.20 -8.81 -8.05
CA ALA A 59 17.09 -9.53 -7.46
C ALA A 59 17.57 -10.54 -6.42
N HIS A 60 16.75 -10.78 -5.41
CA HIS A 60 16.93 -11.91 -4.49
C HIS A 60 16.91 -13.24 -5.28
N PRO A 61 17.67 -14.29 -4.92
CA PRO A 61 17.76 -15.51 -5.73
C PRO A 61 16.43 -16.22 -6.01
N VAL A 62 15.49 -16.15 -5.06
CA VAL A 62 14.15 -16.74 -5.21
C VAL A 62 13.11 -15.75 -5.80
N SER A 63 13.55 -14.55 -6.18
CA SER A 63 12.65 -13.56 -6.77
C SER A 63 12.17 -14.03 -8.16
N PRO A 64 10.86 -13.93 -8.45
CA PRO A 64 10.36 -14.20 -9.79
C PRO A 64 10.78 -13.13 -10.82
N LEU A 65 11.42 -12.03 -10.40
CA LEU A 65 11.92 -10.99 -11.31
C LEU A 65 12.99 -11.50 -12.26
N SER A 66 13.85 -12.43 -11.81
CA SER A 66 14.89 -13.02 -12.67
C SER A 66 14.26 -13.78 -13.84
N THR A 67 13.27 -14.62 -13.56
CA THR A 67 12.51 -15.33 -14.60
C THR A 67 11.74 -14.36 -15.50
N LEU A 68 11.10 -13.33 -14.92
CA LEU A 68 10.40 -12.30 -15.70
C LEU A 68 11.34 -11.55 -16.64
N ALA A 69 12.57 -11.26 -16.21
CA ALA A 69 13.59 -10.61 -17.01
C ALA A 69 14.10 -11.51 -18.15
N GLU A 70 14.24 -12.80 -17.93
CA GLU A 70 14.61 -13.75 -18.97
C GLU A 70 13.49 -13.96 -20.01
N ASP A 71 12.25 -14.12 -19.55
CA ASP A 71 11.12 -14.51 -20.40
C ASP A 71 10.44 -13.31 -21.08
N VAL A 72 10.33 -12.18 -20.39
CA VAL A 72 9.60 -10.99 -20.85
C VAL A 72 10.37 -9.69 -20.53
N PRO A 73 11.52 -9.44 -21.18
CA PRO A 73 12.31 -8.21 -20.96
C PRO A 73 11.50 -6.92 -21.15
N MET A 74 10.53 -6.91 -22.07
CA MET A 74 9.66 -5.76 -22.35
C MET A 74 8.78 -5.34 -21.15
N ALA A 75 8.63 -6.18 -20.13
CA ALA A 75 7.96 -5.80 -18.88
C ALA A 75 8.63 -4.61 -18.19
N PHE A 76 9.92 -4.36 -18.48
CA PHE A 76 10.70 -3.27 -17.89
C PHE A 76 10.77 -2.00 -18.75
N ASP A 77 10.04 -1.93 -19.87
CA ASP A 77 10.00 -0.75 -20.76
C ASP A 77 9.66 0.54 -20.02
N THR A 78 8.74 0.47 -19.06
CA THR A 78 8.36 1.63 -18.26
C THR A 78 9.44 1.93 -17.23
N THR A 79 10.03 0.91 -16.62
CA THR A 79 11.04 1.04 -15.54
C THR A 79 12.31 1.75 -16.02
N VAL A 80 12.79 1.48 -17.24
CA VAL A 80 13.99 2.18 -17.78
C VAL A 80 13.76 3.67 -18.05
N ARG A 81 12.50 4.13 -18.05
CA ARG A 81 12.11 5.54 -18.19
C ARG A 81 11.77 6.20 -16.86
N GLN A 82 11.96 5.49 -15.75
CA GLN A 82 11.66 5.96 -14.41
C GLN A 82 12.91 6.44 -13.68
N GLU A 83 12.76 7.47 -12.87
CA GLU A 83 13.81 7.97 -11.98
C GLU A 83 13.33 7.87 -10.53
N LEU A 84 14.20 7.38 -9.64
CA LEU A 84 13.91 7.34 -8.21
C LEU A 84 14.11 8.72 -7.60
N ALA A 85 13.07 9.26 -6.97
CA ALA A 85 13.12 10.53 -6.24
C ALA A 85 13.50 10.33 -4.77
N ASP A 86 12.91 9.34 -4.10
CA ASP A 86 13.14 9.03 -2.69
C ASP A 86 12.89 7.54 -2.41
N ALA A 87 13.57 6.99 -1.39
CA ALA A 87 13.34 5.63 -0.92
C ALA A 87 13.50 5.55 0.60
N ALA A 88 12.51 4.94 1.27
CA ALA A 88 12.49 4.81 2.72
C ALA A 88 11.99 3.42 3.14
N VAL A 89 12.63 2.83 4.15
CA VAL A 89 12.12 1.61 4.78
C VAL A 89 10.87 1.98 5.59
N VAL A 90 9.74 1.33 5.28
CA VAL A 90 8.46 1.56 5.95
C VAL A 90 8.06 0.41 6.87
N GLU A 91 8.56 -0.79 6.61
CA GLU A 91 8.29 -1.98 7.42
C GLU A 91 9.53 -2.90 7.40
N GLU A 92 9.83 -3.54 8.52
CA GLU A 92 10.92 -4.51 8.64
C GLU A 92 10.37 -5.83 9.21
N ASN A 93 10.95 -6.96 8.80
CA ASN A 93 10.61 -8.30 9.28
C ASN A 93 9.13 -8.67 9.06
N VAL A 94 8.69 -8.53 7.82
CA VAL A 94 7.34 -8.85 7.40
C VAL A 94 7.11 -10.37 7.45
N SER A 95 5.94 -10.77 7.95
CA SER A 95 5.59 -12.19 8.09
C SER A 95 5.32 -12.86 6.74
N ALA A 96 5.45 -14.19 6.71
CA ALA A 96 5.15 -15.00 5.51
C ALA A 96 3.71 -14.78 5.00
N ASP A 97 2.74 -14.68 5.90
CA ASP A 97 1.34 -14.43 5.54
C ASP A 97 1.16 -13.04 4.92
N ARG A 98 1.82 -12.01 5.47
CA ARG A 98 1.79 -10.67 4.89
C ARG A 98 2.49 -10.62 3.53
N ILE A 99 3.60 -11.35 3.34
CA ILE A 99 4.27 -11.47 2.03
C ILE A 99 3.33 -12.09 0.98
N ARG A 100 2.56 -13.13 1.34
CA ARG A 100 1.56 -13.73 0.43
C ARG A 100 0.48 -12.72 0.00
N SER A 101 0.09 -11.82 0.89
CA SER A 101 -0.89 -10.76 0.59
C SER A 101 -0.36 -9.64 -0.29
N ILE A 102 0.96 -9.47 -0.45
CA ILE A 102 1.53 -8.41 -1.33
C ILE A 102 1.09 -8.60 -2.77
N SER A 103 1.08 -9.85 -3.26
CA SER A 103 0.65 -10.16 -4.61
C SER A 103 0.29 -11.63 -4.74
N GLY A 104 -0.89 -11.91 -5.29
CA GLY A 104 -1.30 -13.28 -5.64
C GLY A 104 -0.34 -13.93 -6.65
N PHE A 105 0.29 -13.15 -7.53
CA PHE A 105 1.31 -13.66 -8.45
C PHE A 105 2.58 -14.08 -7.71
N LEU A 106 3.08 -13.24 -6.80
CA LEU A 106 4.25 -13.57 -5.98
C LEU A 106 3.98 -14.83 -5.16
N SER A 107 2.84 -14.88 -4.47
CA SER A 107 2.44 -16.04 -3.66
C SER A 107 2.34 -17.33 -4.48
N ALA A 108 1.89 -17.26 -5.73
CA ALA A 108 1.79 -18.42 -6.61
C ALA A 108 3.15 -18.82 -7.22
N SER A 109 4.13 -17.92 -7.22
CA SER A 109 5.45 -18.14 -7.82
C SER A 109 6.47 -18.73 -6.83
N LEU A 110 6.16 -18.73 -5.53
CA LEU A 110 7.05 -19.18 -4.48
C LEU A 110 6.56 -20.51 -3.87
N THR A 111 7.50 -21.39 -3.56
CA THR A 111 7.29 -22.51 -2.65
C THR A 111 7.29 -22.03 -1.19
N ASP A 112 6.79 -22.87 -0.26
CA ASP A 112 6.80 -22.54 1.17
C ASP A 112 8.23 -22.33 1.71
N GLU A 113 9.21 -23.10 1.22
CA GLU A 113 10.62 -22.96 1.62
C GLU A 113 11.24 -21.64 1.12
N GLU A 114 10.94 -21.24 -0.11
CA GLU A 114 11.38 -19.95 -0.67
C GLU A 114 10.72 -18.77 0.05
N LEU A 115 9.44 -18.92 0.42
CA LEU A 115 8.74 -17.94 1.24
C LEU A 115 9.35 -17.82 2.64
N GLU A 116 9.71 -18.92 3.28
CA GLU A 116 10.40 -18.92 4.58
C GLU A 116 11.78 -18.26 4.48
N SER A 117 12.51 -18.48 3.38
CA SER A 117 13.77 -17.81 3.10
C SER A 117 13.62 -16.29 3.00
N ILE A 118 12.61 -15.80 2.28
CA ILE A 118 12.29 -14.36 2.24
C ILE A 118 11.85 -13.86 3.62
N ALA A 119 11.02 -14.62 4.32
CA ALA A 119 10.48 -14.22 5.63
C ALA A 119 11.56 -14.15 6.75
N ALA A 120 12.74 -14.77 6.54
CA ALA A 120 13.81 -14.82 7.54
C ALA A 120 14.38 -13.43 7.87
N GLU A 121 14.64 -12.61 6.85
CA GLU A 121 15.12 -11.23 7.00
C GLU A 121 14.72 -10.43 5.75
N ASN A 122 13.74 -9.53 5.93
CA ASN A 122 13.16 -8.74 4.86
C ASN A 122 12.71 -7.36 5.34
N ALA A 123 12.36 -6.51 4.37
CA ALA A 123 11.76 -5.21 4.61
C ALA A 123 10.87 -4.80 3.44
N VAL A 124 9.97 -3.86 3.69
CA VAL A 124 9.23 -3.12 2.66
C VAL A 124 9.81 -1.72 2.57
N VAL A 125 10.20 -1.34 1.36
CA VAL A 125 10.72 -0.01 1.03
C VAL A 125 9.68 0.73 0.21
N SER A 126 9.21 1.88 0.69
CA SER A 126 8.47 2.82 -0.14
C SER A 126 9.46 3.58 -1.03
N ALA A 127 9.15 3.64 -2.33
CA ALA A 127 9.91 4.34 -3.35
C ALA A 127 9.01 5.35 -4.06
N THR A 128 9.39 6.62 -4.00
CA THR A 128 8.76 7.67 -4.82
C THR A 128 9.47 7.72 -6.16
N VAL A 129 8.71 7.54 -7.25
CA VAL A 129 9.25 7.36 -8.60
C VAL A 129 8.65 8.40 -9.53
N VAL A 130 9.50 9.04 -10.33
CA VAL A 130 9.10 9.94 -11.41
C VAL A 130 8.99 9.10 -12.70
N GLY A 131 7.81 9.06 -13.29
CA GLY A 131 7.55 8.41 -14.58
C GLY A 131 8.13 9.18 -15.76
N GLY A 132 8.19 8.55 -16.94
CA GLY A 132 8.70 9.18 -18.16
C GLY A 132 7.87 10.39 -18.65
N ASP A 133 6.62 10.51 -18.19
CA ASP A 133 5.74 11.66 -18.40
C ASP A 133 5.95 12.79 -17.37
N GLY A 134 6.78 12.56 -16.34
CA GLY A 134 7.07 13.50 -15.26
C GLY A 134 6.13 13.40 -14.05
N GLY A 135 5.11 12.53 -14.09
CA GLY A 135 4.26 12.24 -12.94
C GLY A 135 5.00 11.48 -11.84
N GLU A 136 4.79 11.88 -10.59
CA GLU A 136 5.31 11.16 -9.42
C GLU A 136 4.27 10.16 -8.90
N PHE A 137 4.73 8.96 -8.54
CA PHE A 137 3.89 7.94 -7.89
C PHE A 137 4.71 7.11 -6.91
N GLU A 138 4.04 6.53 -5.91
CA GLU A 138 4.66 5.63 -4.94
C GLU A 138 4.63 4.18 -5.46
N ARG A 139 5.70 3.43 -5.17
CA ARG A 139 5.76 1.98 -5.31
C ARG A 139 6.37 1.37 -4.05
N ARG A 140 5.82 0.26 -3.59
CA ARG A 140 6.43 -0.49 -2.47
C ARG A 140 7.22 -1.66 -2.98
N TRP A 141 8.39 -1.87 -2.43
CA TRP A 141 9.28 -2.96 -2.80
C TRP A 141 9.49 -3.87 -1.61
N LEU A 142 9.10 -5.14 -1.75
CA LEU A 142 9.60 -6.18 -0.88
C LEU A 142 11.06 -6.42 -1.24
N VAL A 143 11.93 -6.34 -0.25
CA VAL A 143 13.36 -6.66 -0.36
C VAL A 143 13.71 -7.66 0.74
N ALA A 144 14.65 -8.56 0.45
CA ALA A 144 15.08 -9.59 1.39
C ALA A 144 16.58 -9.84 1.27
N THR A 145 17.17 -10.44 2.30
CA THR A 145 18.58 -10.79 2.30
C THR A 145 18.80 -12.25 1.94
N ASP A 146 19.81 -12.50 1.10
CA ASP A 146 20.43 -13.80 0.93
C ASP A 146 21.92 -13.68 1.31
N ASP A 147 22.39 -14.52 2.23
CA ASP A 147 23.78 -14.47 2.74
C ASP A 147 24.26 -13.06 3.19
N GLY A 148 23.33 -12.23 3.65
CA GLY A 148 23.59 -10.85 4.11
C GLY A 148 23.63 -9.80 3.00
N GLU A 149 23.33 -10.17 1.76
CA GLU A 149 23.19 -9.25 0.62
C GLU A 149 21.70 -8.96 0.35
N TRP A 150 21.33 -7.68 0.33
CA TRP A 150 19.96 -7.25 0.05
C TRP A 150 19.66 -7.27 -1.45
N GLY A 151 18.58 -7.97 -1.84
CA GLY A 151 18.07 -8.01 -3.20
C GLY A 151 16.59 -7.62 -3.29
N VAL A 152 16.17 -7.08 -4.43
CA VAL A 152 14.75 -6.82 -4.67
C VAL A 152 13.99 -8.13 -4.90
N VAL A 153 12.83 -8.28 -4.26
CA VAL A 153 11.99 -9.48 -4.40
C VAL A 153 10.84 -9.22 -5.35
N TRP A 154 9.97 -8.26 -5.02
CA TRP A 154 8.79 -7.98 -5.84
C TRP A 154 8.28 -6.56 -5.60
N PRO A 155 7.89 -5.83 -6.66
CA PRO A 155 7.14 -4.59 -6.50
C PRO A 155 5.68 -4.88 -6.14
N GLY A 156 5.20 -4.27 -5.06
CA GLY A 156 3.80 -4.18 -4.67
C GLY A 156 3.21 -2.79 -4.93
N GLU A 157 1.89 -2.72 -4.87
CA GLU A 157 1.17 -1.44 -4.82
C GLU A 157 1.44 -0.76 -3.47
N PRO A 158 1.44 0.59 -3.41
CA PRO A 158 1.42 1.28 -2.13
C PRO A 158 0.21 0.87 -1.31
N GLU A 159 0.26 1.00 0.02
CA GLU A 159 -0.99 0.92 0.79
C GLU A 159 -1.86 2.09 0.37
N GLY A 160 -2.96 1.77 -0.29
CA GLY A 160 -3.95 2.73 -0.73
C GLY A 160 -5.34 2.34 -0.27
N PRO A 161 -6.35 3.16 -0.59
CA PRO A 161 -7.74 2.89 -0.29
C PRO A 161 -8.20 1.48 -0.69
N VAL A 162 -7.76 1.02 -1.86
CA VAL A 162 -8.12 -0.30 -2.40
C VAL A 162 -7.53 -1.44 -1.58
N THR A 163 -6.36 -1.26 -0.96
CA THR A 163 -5.63 -2.30 -0.24
C THR A 163 -6.41 -2.79 0.98
N VAL A 164 -6.96 -1.88 1.78
CA VAL A 164 -7.76 -2.26 2.97
C VAL A 164 -9.07 -2.95 2.57
N VAL A 165 -9.68 -2.56 1.44
CA VAL A 165 -10.89 -3.20 0.93
C VAL A 165 -10.61 -4.60 0.38
N ARG A 166 -9.50 -4.80 -0.33
CA ARG A 166 -9.04 -6.14 -0.76
C ARG A 166 -8.77 -7.04 0.44
N GLU A 167 -8.13 -6.49 1.47
CA GLU A 167 -7.85 -7.21 2.71
C GLU A 167 -9.14 -7.65 3.43
N TYR A 168 -10.16 -6.78 3.48
CA TYR A 168 -11.49 -7.13 3.99
C TYR A 168 -12.06 -8.37 3.30
N TYR A 169 -12.12 -8.39 1.96
CA TYR A 169 -12.70 -9.51 1.22
C TYR A 169 -11.84 -10.78 1.31
N ARG A 170 -10.52 -10.64 1.37
CA ARG A 170 -9.60 -11.76 1.60
C ARG A 170 -9.87 -12.42 2.96
N ARG A 171 -9.88 -11.63 4.04
CA ARG A 171 -10.19 -12.14 5.39
C ARG A 171 -11.61 -12.70 5.46
N ALA A 172 -12.57 -12.12 4.76
CA ALA A 172 -13.94 -12.64 4.67
C ALA A 172 -13.98 -14.07 4.12
N GLY A 173 -13.26 -14.33 3.02
CA GLY A 173 -13.22 -15.63 2.37
C GLY A 173 -12.44 -16.69 3.15
N GLU A 174 -11.46 -16.29 3.97
CA GLU A 174 -10.63 -17.19 4.78
C GLU A 174 -11.23 -17.50 6.16
N ALA A 175 -12.06 -16.60 6.69
CA ALA A 175 -12.57 -16.73 8.04
C ALA A 175 -13.49 -17.95 8.22
N GLU A 176 -13.22 -18.75 9.25
CA GLU A 176 -13.96 -19.99 9.54
C GLU A 176 -15.42 -19.74 9.98
N SER A 177 -15.70 -18.56 10.55
CA SER A 177 -17.04 -18.19 11.03
C SER A 177 -17.29 -16.69 10.93
N ALA A 178 -18.56 -16.29 11.03
CA ALA A 178 -18.94 -14.88 11.09
C ALA A 178 -18.32 -14.16 12.31
N ALA A 179 -18.16 -14.87 13.43
CA ALA A 179 -17.52 -14.32 14.63
C ALA A 179 -16.02 -14.06 14.42
N ALA A 180 -15.31 -15.01 13.80
CA ALA A 180 -13.90 -14.83 13.46
C ALA A 180 -13.71 -13.65 12.49
N PHE A 181 -14.55 -13.57 11.46
CA PHE A 181 -14.48 -12.45 10.53
C PHE A 181 -14.87 -11.12 11.18
N ALA A 182 -15.83 -11.10 12.10
CA ALA A 182 -16.17 -9.89 12.83
C ALA A 182 -14.98 -9.36 13.64
N ASP A 183 -14.16 -10.23 14.24
CA ASP A 183 -12.93 -9.80 14.91
C ASP A 183 -11.94 -9.16 13.92
N ASP A 184 -11.79 -9.70 12.71
CA ASP A 184 -11.00 -9.08 11.64
C ASP A 184 -11.57 -7.72 11.21
N VAL A 185 -12.89 -7.60 11.08
CA VAL A 185 -13.53 -6.32 10.75
C VAL A 185 -13.24 -5.26 11.82
N ARG A 186 -13.24 -5.63 13.11
CA ARG A 186 -12.87 -4.70 14.19
C ARG A 186 -11.44 -4.21 14.06
N GLU A 187 -10.52 -5.07 13.62
CA GLU A 187 -9.12 -4.69 13.38
C GLU A 187 -8.99 -3.76 12.16
N LEU A 188 -9.72 -4.02 11.08
CA LEU A 188 -9.65 -3.24 9.85
C LEU A 188 -10.43 -1.92 9.90
N SER A 189 -11.35 -1.77 10.87
CA SER A 189 -12.23 -0.61 10.97
C SER A 189 -11.50 0.64 11.47
N HIS A 190 -11.89 1.78 10.93
CA HIS A 190 -11.46 3.08 11.41
C HIS A 190 -12.00 3.29 12.84
N PRO A 191 -11.27 3.92 13.77
CA PRO A 191 -11.74 4.11 15.15
C PRO A 191 -13.07 4.87 15.27
N ALA A 192 -13.31 5.77 14.31
CA ALA A 192 -14.54 6.54 14.21
C ALA A 192 -15.65 5.85 13.39
N SER A 193 -15.40 4.61 12.93
CA SER A 193 -16.38 3.81 12.20
C SER A 193 -17.32 3.08 13.17
N PRO A 194 -18.63 3.04 12.88
CA PRO A 194 -19.55 2.17 13.59
C PRO A 194 -19.36 0.68 13.25
N LEU A 195 -18.58 0.31 12.24
CA LEU A 195 -18.33 -1.09 11.86
C LEU A 195 -17.71 -1.89 13.01
N GLY A 196 -16.81 -1.28 13.79
CA GLY A 196 -16.19 -1.95 14.93
C GLY A 196 -17.21 -2.37 16.00
N GLU A 197 -18.19 -1.52 16.28
CA GLU A 197 -19.29 -1.84 17.21
C GLU A 197 -20.28 -2.84 16.59
N VAL A 198 -20.66 -2.65 15.33
CA VAL A 198 -21.56 -3.57 14.61
C VAL A 198 -20.96 -4.99 14.56
N ALA A 199 -19.66 -5.10 14.33
CA ALA A 199 -18.94 -6.37 14.35
C ALA A 199 -18.95 -7.02 15.75
N ALA A 200 -18.79 -6.23 16.81
CA ALA A 200 -18.86 -6.76 18.17
C ALA A 200 -20.28 -7.23 18.55
N ASP A 201 -21.30 -6.46 18.20
CA ASP A 201 -22.67 -6.68 18.66
C ASP A 201 -23.47 -7.65 17.78
N VAL A 202 -23.21 -7.66 16.47
CA VAL A 202 -23.94 -8.46 15.48
C VAL A 202 -23.00 -9.16 14.49
N PRO A 203 -22.15 -10.11 14.93
CA PRO A 203 -21.22 -10.81 14.05
C PRO A 203 -21.90 -11.51 12.85
N GLY A 204 -23.13 -12.00 13.03
CA GLY A 204 -23.88 -12.68 11.98
C GLY A 204 -24.23 -11.81 10.77
N LEU A 205 -24.09 -10.49 10.86
CA LEU A 205 -24.28 -9.57 9.73
C LEU A 205 -23.26 -9.82 8.60
N PHE A 206 -22.08 -10.36 8.95
CA PHE A 206 -20.99 -10.58 8.01
C PHE A 206 -21.02 -11.95 7.32
N ASP A 207 -22.00 -12.82 7.62
CA ASP A 207 -22.15 -14.12 6.93
C ASP A 207 -22.44 -13.98 5.43
N GLY A 208 -23.03 -12.85 5.02
CA GLY A 208 -23.19 -12.51 3.61
C GLY A 208 -21.83 -12.25 2.94
N ALA A 209 -21.03 -11.37 3.54
CA ALA A 209 -19.73 -10.95 3.02
C ALA A 209 -18.74 -12.11 2.88
N ARG A 210 -18.74 -13.08 3.80
CA ARG A 210 -17.87 -14.28 3.69
C ARG A 210 -18.14 -15.16 2.46
N ARG A 211 -19.32 -15.01 1.85
CA ARG A 211 -19.70 -15.75 0.63
C ARG A 211 -19.46 -14.93 -0.64
N GLN A 212 -18.92 -13.71 -0.51
CA GLN A 212 -18.66 -12.84 -1.64
C GLN A 212 -17.23 -13.02 -2.14
N GLY A 213 -17.06 -13.07 -3.46
CA GLY A 213 -15.76 -13.01 -4.12
C GLY A 213 -15.53 -11.61 -4.68
N LEU A 214 -14.37 -11.01 -4.41
CA LEU A 214 -14.00 -9.74 -5.02
C LEU A 214 -13.58 -9.97 -6.48
N VAL A 215 -14.22 -9.25 -7.41
CA VAL A 215 -13.91 -9.30 -8.85
C VAL A 215 -13.02 -8.13 -9.23
N GLU A 216 -13.40 -6.91 -8.83
CA GLU A 216 -12.71 -5.67 -9.16
C GLU A 216 -12.80 -4.68 -7.99
N ALA A 217 -11.79 -3.83 -7.84
CA ALA A 217 -11.77 -2.73 -6.88
C ALA A 217 -11.02 -1.53 -7.45
N ALA A 218 -11.63 -0.34 -7.38
CA ALA A 218 -11.06 0.90 -7.90
C ALA A 218 -11.45 2.10 -7.05
N VAL A 219 -10.55 3.06 -6.91
CA VAL A 219 -10.86 4.36 -6.29
C VAL A 219 -11.71 5.18 -7.28
N VAL A 220 -12.90 5.59 -6.85
CA VAL A 220 -13.82 6.41 -7.68
C VAL A 220 -13.85 7.87 -7.24
N ALA A 221 -13.44 8.16 -6.00
CA ALA A 221 -13.23 9.51 -5.51
C ALA A 221 -12.19 9.52 -4.39
N GLU A 222 -11.38 10.58 -4.33
CA GLU A 222 -10.40 10.85 -3.27
C GLU A 222 -10.74 12.20 -2.63
N ASP A 223 -10.37 12.35 -1.36
CA ASP A 223 -10.54 13.57 -0.57
C ASP A 223 -11.96 14.13 -0.62
N VAL A 224 -12.95 13.25 -0.39
CA VAL A 224 -14.35 13.67 -0.45
C VAL A 224 -14.71 14.50 0.78
N ASP A 225 -15.53 15.53 0.55
CA ASP A 225 -15.94 16.43 1.61
C ASP A 225 -16.97 15.80 2.56
N ALA A 226 -17.21 16.50 3.68
CA ALA A 226 -18.14 16.07 4.71
C ALA A 226 -19.60 15.90 4.21
N GLU A 227 -19.99 16.55 3.11
CA GLU A 227 -21.31 16.36 2.51
C GLU A 227 -21.35 15.03 1.76
N ARG A 228 -20.33 14.73 0.94
CA ARG A 228 -20.20 13.47 0.24
C ARG A 228 -20.05 12.31 1.22
N VAL A 229 -19.25 12.43 2.28
CA VAL A 229 -19.12 11.42 3.36
C VAL A 229 -20.48 11.07 3.95
N ARG A 230 -21.30 12.06 4.29
CA ARG A 230 -22.67 11.82 4.81
C ARG A 230 -23.59 11.18 3.77
N SER A 231 -23.37 11.44 2.48
CA SER A 231 -24.20 10.89 1.40
C SER A 231 -23.89 9.43 1.07
N VAL A 232 -22.73 8.90 1.48
CA VAL A 232 -22.37 7.49 1.20
C VAL A 232 -23.35 6.55 1.89
N SER A 233 -23.79 6.88 3.11
CA SER A 233 -24.71 6.04 3.87
C SER A 233 -25.56 6.84 4.85
N ASP A 234 -26.88 6.69 4.74
CA ASP A 234 -27.85 7.23 5.70
C ASP A 234 -27.62 6.68 7.11
N PHE A 235 -27.13 5.44 7.23
CA PHE A 235 -26.83 4.84 8.52
C PHE A 235 -25.62 5.50 9.17
N PHE A 236 -24.51 5.63 8.43
CA PHE A 236 -23.30 6.28 8.94
C PHE A 236 -23.57 7.74 9.30
N ALA A 237 -24.29 8.48 8.45
CA ALA A 237 -24.68 9.87 8.72
C ALA A 237 -25.57 10.03 9.97
N GLY A 238 -26.35 9.01 10.32
CA GLY A 238 -27.16 8.99 11.54
C GLY A 238 -26.39 8.61 12.80
N ALA A 239 -25.29 7.87 12.67
CA ALA A 239 -24.48 7.38 13.78
C ALA A 239 -23.29 8.29 14.11
N ALA A 240 -22.70 8.95 13.11
CA ALA A 240 -21.55 9.82 13.25
C ALA A 240 -21.95 11.24 13.70
N ASP A 241 -21.23 11.80 14.66
CA ASP A 241 -21.29 13.23 14.98
C ASP A 241 -20.38 14.06 14.05
N ASP A 242 -20.48 15.39 14.13
CA ASP A 242 -19.72 16.28 13.25
C ASP A 242 -18.19 16.13 13.44
N GLU A 243 -17.71 15.80 14.64
CA GLU A 243 -16.30 15.56 14.92
C GLU A 243 -15.80 14.26 14.25
N THR A 244 -16.62 13.21 14.28
CA THR A 244 -16.38 11.96 13.55
C THR A 244 -16.30 12.19 12.05
N ILE A 245 -17.25 12.96 11.50
CA ILE A 245 -17.26 13.30 10.07
C ILE A 245 -16.02 14.12 9.70
N GLU A 246 -15.63 15.11 10.51
CA GLU A 246 -14.42 15.90 10.27
C GLU A 246 -13.15 15.04 10.30
N THR A 247 -13.07 14.08 11.22
CA THR A 247 -11.93 13.14 11.31
C THR A 247 -11.82 12.29 10.05
N VAL A 248 -12.93 11.72 9.60
CA VAL A 248 -12.99 10.93 8.36
C VAL A 248 -12.73 11.81 7.14
N ALA A 249 -13.19 13.06 7.14
CA ALA A 249 -13.02 13.98 6.01
C ALA A 249 -11.56 14.46 5.80
N ALA A 250 -10.63 14.17 6.72
CA ALA A 250 -9.26 14.66 6.66
C ALA A 250 -8.45 14.06 5.51
N GLU A 251 -8.52 12.73 5.33
CA GLU A 251 -7.90 11.99 4.24
C GLU A 251 -8.72 10.71 4.03
N ASN A 252 -9.45 10.65 2.92
CA ASN A 252 -10.40 9.58 2.64
C ASN A 252 -10.54 9.30 1.15
N ALA A 253 -11.18 8.19 0.86
CA ALA A 253 -11.54 7.80 -0.50
C ALA A 253 -12.81 6.97 -0.52
N VAL A 254 -13.47 6.99 -1.68
CA VAL A 254 -14.56 6.06 -2.02
C VAL A 254 -13.99 5.03 -2.99
N VAL A 255 -14.07 3.77 -2.60
CA VAL A 255 -13.63 2.62 -3.39
C VAL A 255 -14.87 1.88 -3.91
N SER A 256 -15.07 1.87 -5.22
CA SER A 256 -16.06 0.99 -5.83
C SER A 256 -15.50 -0.41 -5.94
N VAL A 257 -16.31 -1.40 -5.58
CA VAL A 257 -15.98 -2.82 -5.75
C VAL A 257 -17.08 -3.53 -6.50
N THR A 258 -16.68 -4.44 -7.38
CA THR A 258 -17.56 -5.44 -7.98
C THR A 258 -17.34 -6.75 -7.24
N VAL A 259 -18.41 -7.29 -6.67
CA VAL A 259 -18.38 -8.57 -5.97
C VAL A 259 -19.33 -9.57 -6.62
N THR A 260 -19.00 -10.85 -6.52
CA THR A 260 -19.87 -11.95 -6.88
C THR A 260 -20.41 -12.60 -5.62
N ASP A 261 -21.70 -12.97 -5.56
CA ASP A 261 -22.24 -13.76 -4.46
C ASP A 261 -22.04 -15.27 -4.64
N GLY A 262 -22.59 -16.05 -3.71
CA GLY A 262 -22.51 -17.51 -3.74
C GLY A 262 -23.29 -18.17 -4.90
N ASP A 263 -24.16 -17.43 -5.58
CA ASP A 263 -24.91 -17.88 -6.75
C ASP A 263 -24.24 -17.44 -8.06
N GLY A 264 -23.19 -16.61 -7.98
CA GLY A 264 -22.39 -16.12 -9.10
C GLY A 264 -22.87 -14.80 -9.68
N ASP A 265 -23.87 -14.16 -9.06
CA ASP A 265 -24.39 -12.87 -9.51
C ASP A 265 -23.44 -11.74 -9.09
N GLU A 266 -23.10 -10.87 -10.04
CA GLU A 266 -22.21 -9.72 -9.82
C GLU A 266 -23.01 -8.46 -9.46
N PHE A 267 -22.54 -7.71 -8.47
CA PHE A 267 -23.09 -6.41 -8.10
C PHE A 267 -22.02 -5.47 -7.55
N GLU A 268 -22.29 -4.18 -7.65
CA GLU A 268 -21.38 -3.11 -7.23
C GLU A 268 -21.70 -2.62 -5.82
N LEU A 269 -20.67 -2.27 -5.05
CA LEU A 269 -20.76 -1.64 -3.74
C LEU A 269 -19.72 -0.51 -3.63
N GLU A 270 -19.99 0.50 -2.81
CA GLU A 270 -19.05 1.60 -2.53
C GLU A 270 -18.56 1.54 -1.09
N TRP A 271 -17.26 1.39 -0.88
CA TRP A 271 -16.63 1.52 0.43
C TRP A 271 -16.16 2.94 0.65
N LEU A 272 -16.55 3.55 1.76
CA LEU A 272 -15.83 4.69 2.32
C LEU A 272 -14.67 4.18 3.19
N VAL A 273 -13.47 4.67 2.90
CA VAL A 273 -12.26 4.39 3.67
C VAL A 273 -11.55 5.69 4.03
N ALA A 274 -10.84 5.71 5.15
CA ALA A 274 -10.12 6.88 5.64
C ALA A 274 -8.86 6.47 6.39
N THR A 275 -7.90 7.37 6.51
CA THR A 275 -6.66 7.09 7.24
C THR A 275 -6.84 7.26 8.75
N ALA A 276 -6.29 6.33 9.53
CA ALA A 276 -6.08 6.46 10.96
C ALA A 276 -4.63 6.10 11.28
N ASP A 277 -3.93 6.98 11.99
CA ASP A 277 -2.51 6.81 12.33
C ASP A 277 -1.59 6.55 11.10
N GLY A 278 -1.99 7.06 9.92
CA GLY A 278 -1.26 6.88 8.66
C GLY A 278 -1.59 5.60 7.88
N GLU A 279 -2.55 4.80 8.35
CA GLU A 279 -2.99 3.57 7.68
C GLU A 279 -4.43 3.68 7.17
N TRP A 280 -4.72 3.14 5.99
CA TRP A 280 -6.09 3.09 5.45
C TRP A 280 -6.96 2.10 6.24
N ARG A 281 -8.12 2.57 6.68
CA ARG A 281 -9.09 1.79 7.48
C ARG A 281 -10.49 1.87 6.87
N LEU A 282 -11.30 0.84 7.12
CA LEU A 282 -12.69 0.78 6.66
C LEU A 282 -13.56 1.74 7.47
N VAL A 283 -14.30 2.64 6.83
CA VAL A 283 -15.26 3.51 7.52
C VAL A 283 -16.67 2.94 7.40
N TRP A 284 -17.16 2.72 6.19
CA TRP A 284 -18.49 2.18 5.97
C TRP A 284 -18.66 1.61 4.56
N LEU A 285 -19.62 0.69 4.40
CA LEU A 285 -20.07 0.07 3.15
C LEU A 285 -21.47 0.57 2.77
#